data_AF-A0A1G8UTU4-F1
#
_entry.id   AF-A0A1G8UTU4-F1
#
_cell.length_a   1.000
_cell.length_b   1.000
_cell.length_c   1.000
_cell.angle_alpha   90.00
_cell.angle_beta   90.00
_cell.angle_gamma   90.00
#
_symmetry.space_group_name_H-M   'P 1'
#
loop_
_entity.id
_entity.type
_entity.pdbx_description
1 polymer ?
#
loop_
_entity_poly.entity_id
_entity_poly.type
_entity_poly.pdbx_seq_one_letter_code
_entity_poly.pdbx_strand_id
1 'polypeptide(L)'
;MDFTLRIPNDLPQRQALEQAISRLLTYVDAGSVYVSRGHENGPPVMVTFILKKNCGQSGDAVARMSQKVTRDYSEFAFHFFNATVASQEFNEGRPYFYRHCTSLELVYHEPGNKVYYPAFFNAKKVIRKAFEYTGDKSIAKDYVIKADVYINMDDHLAAANHLHSALWYLYSCVCEMTLPEGEGSKSLMKQYGRAVGVAPSLKAILDIQNPEDNEIFTMLVTADSCSRGNYSMAAIPVSLLERAKSKIRSINWEAGKIIKNYSKTIKAKADDMNNQLFLGKAFASGNLQFNYIMAQVLAEISGIIAGLLPTRAIYCFGYTTCPINEEAKRSGFTKDFPGYHFYVLVHSRENREDITALIQAAVRDRFEGKHRVTILIHRLKNLRKQSHNQMYFFESVVNRGLLVYNDPQLPVNFIPEGSTKDHDHSKTFWMNRIMAATQLMDSATELTTNDQALLKNTLLHQATEQIALGIIELFLGYHPATHSLACLLSLVAFTQEIEIPFGNTTEQEQRLYKLLTAHIGALRHQDLKLYDIADSNVLFGQCQAFLEDAKRIGSTVIKHLESTNIQLTQLS
;
A
#
# COMPACT_ATOMS: atom_id res chain seq x y z
N MET A 1 -14.58 4.95 -26.74
CA MET A 1 -14.28 5.61 -25.45
C MET A 1 -12.92 5.13 -25.04
N ASP A 2 -12.00 6.04 -24.75
CA ASP A 2 -10.66 5.67 -24.29
C ASP A 2 -10.70 5.53 -22.77
N PHE A 3 -10.60 4.29 -22.29
CA PHE A 3 -10.52 3.99 -20.87
C PHE A 3 -9.05 4.00 -20.44
N THR A 4 -8.71 4.81 -19.44
CA THR A 4 -7.35 4.82 -18.89
C THR A 4 -7.15 3.63 -17.94
N LEU A 5 -6.69 2.50 -18.49
CA LEU A 5 -6.31 1.33 -17.71
C LEU A 5 -4.88 1.46 -17.19
N ARG A 6 -4.63 1.10 -15.93
CA ARG A 6 -3.26 1.01 -15.38
C ARG A 6 -2.96 -0.40 -14.88
N ILE A 7 -2.68 -1.28 -15.84
CA ILE A 7 -2.25 -2.65 -15.57
C ILE A 7 -0.74 -2.64 -15.32
N PRO A 8 -0.24 -3.29 -14.24
CA PRO A 8 1.19 -3.39 -13.95
C PRO A 8 2.04 -3.83 -15.15
N ASN A 9 3.16 -3.14 -15.38
CA ASN A 9 4.04 -3.39 -16.53
C ASN A 9 4.70 -4.78 -16.52
N ASP A 10 4.86 -5.35 -15.34
CA ASP A 10 5.53 -6.63 -15.09
C ASP A 10 4.59 -7.85 -15.25
N LEU A 11 3.32 -7.64 -15.65
CA LEU A 11 2.40 -8.71 -16.01
C LEU A 11 2.65 -9.18 -17.46
N PRO A 12 3.07 -10.44 -17.69
CA PRO A 12 3.34 -10.96 -19.03
C PRO A 12 2.13 -10.90 -19.98
N GLN A 13 0.92 -11.01 -19.43
CA GLN A 13 -0.34 -11.03 -20.16
C GLN A 13 -1.00 -9.65 -20.27
N ARG A 14 -0.26 -8.56 -20.01
CA ARG A 14 -0.79 -7.19 -19.95
C ARG A 14 -1.61 -6.79 -21.18
N GLN A 15 -1.08 -7.01 -22.39
CA GLN A 15 -1.76 -6.58 -23.61
C GLN A 15 -3.11 -7.30 -23.80
N ALA A 16 -3.16 -8.60 -23.51
CA ALA A 16 -4.39 -9.38 -23.55
C ALA A 16 -5.40 -8.91 -22.49
N LEU A 17 -4.95 -8.64 -21.26
CA LEU A 17 -5.80 -8.06 -20.20
C LEU A 17 -6.35 -6.69 -20.59
N GLU A 18 -5.52 -5.82 -21.16
CA GLU A 18 -5.91 -4.47 -21.58
C GLU A 18 -6.99 -4.53 -22.66
N GLN A 19 -6.82 -5.42 -23.65
CA GLN A 19 -7.82 -5.64 -24.69
C GLN A 19 -9.12 -6.24 -24.14
N ALA A 20 -9.03 -7.25 -23.28
CA ALA A 20 -10.19 -7.90 -22.68
C ALA A 20 -11.01 -6.93 -21.82
N ILE A 21 -10.34 -6.19 -20.92
CA ILE A 21 -10.97 -5.22 -20.02
C ILE A 21 -11.55 -4.05 -20.81
N SER A 22 -10.81 -3.50 -21.77
CA SER A 22 -11.31 -2.39 -22.60
C SER A 22 -12.56 -2.80 -23.38
N ARG A 23 -12.58 -4.01 -23.95
CA ARG A 23 -13.78 -4.55 -24.61
C ARG A 23 -14.95 -4.66 -23.63
N LEU A 24 -14.75 -5.24 -22.45
CA LEU A 24 -15.81 -5.38 -21.44
C LEU A 24 -16.35 -4.02 -20.98
N LEU A 25 -15.49 -3.04 -20.75
CA LEU A 25 -15.89 -1.68 -20.33
C LEU A 25 -16.75 -0.95 -21.36
N THR A 26 -16.76 -1.35 -22.64
CA THR A 26 -17.67 -0.75 -23.64
C THR A 26 -19.14 -1.07 -23.41
N TYR A 27 -19.44 -2.12 -22.65
CA TYR A 27 -20.82 -2.58 -22.47
C TYR A 27 -21.13 -3.09 -21.05
N VAL A 28 -20.15 -3.17 -20.14
CA VAL A 28 -20.36 -3.44 -18.71
C VAL A 28 -20.19 -2.13 -17.95
N ASP A 29 -21.24 -1.72 -17.23
CA ASP A 29 -21.24 -0.51 -16.41
C ASP A 29 -20.49 -0.75 -15.09
N ALA A 30 -19.16 -0.79 -15.20
CA ALA A 30 -18.25 -0.99 -14.09
C ALA A 30 -17.91 0.33 -13.37
N GLY A 31 -17.93 0.33 -12.04
CA GLY A 31 -17.40 1.42 -11.23
C GLY A 31 -15.91 1.22 -10.86
N SER A 32 -15.46 -0.03 -10.77
CA SER A 32 -14.06 -0.38 -10.58
C SER A 32 -13.72 -1.75 -11.17
N VAL A 33 -12.46 -1.92 -11.59
CA VAL A 33 -11.92 -3.20 -12.06
C VAL A 33 -10.60 -3.49 -11.35
N TYR A 34 -10.46 -4.72 -10.88
CA TYR A 34 -9.28 -5.22 -10.21
C TYR A 34 -8.66 -6.37 -10.99
N VAL A 35 -7.33 -6.38 -11.07
CA VAL A 35 -6.55 -7.45 -11.69
C VAL A 35 -5.53 -7.94 -10.68
N SER A 36 -5.60 -9.23 -10.38
CA SER A 36 -4.73 -9.83 -9.38
C SER A 36 -4.12 -11.13 -9.89
N ARG A 37 -2.85 -11.36 -9.54
CA ARG A 37 -2.14 -12.55 -9.97
C ARG A 37 -2.68 -13.80 -9.28
N GLY A 38 -2.83 -14.86 -10.06
CA GLY A 38 -2.90 -16.22 -9.54
C GLY A 38 -1.63 -16.59 -8.78
N HIS A 39 -1.68 -17.68 -8.01
CA HIS A 39 -0.48 -18.28 -7.43
C HIS A 39 0.35 -18.97 -8.54
N GLU A 40 1.66 -19.18 -8.33
CA GLU A 40 2.54 -19.90 -9.28
C GLU A 40 2.05 -21.30 -9.69
N ASN A 41 1.14 -21.91 -8.92
CA ASN A 41 0.42 -23.16 -9.24
C ASN A 41 -1.10 -23.03 -9.04
N GLY A 42 -1.62 -21.80 -9.09
CA GLY A 42 -3.00 -21.44 -8.74
C GLY A 42 -3.86 -21.05 -9.95
N PRO A 43 -5.08 -20.53 -9.70
CA PRO A 43 -6.03 -20.22 -10.77
C PRO A 43 -5.53 -19.11 -11.70
N PRO A 44 -6.13 -18.98 -12.91
CA PRO A 44 -5.82 -17.92 -13.87
C PRO A 44 -5.85 -16.52 -13.25
N VAL A 45 -5.23 -15.53 -13.91
CA VAL A 45 -5.29 -14.12 -13.47
C VAL A 45 -6.74 -13.74 -13.21
N MET A 46 -7.02 -13.26 -12.00
CA MET A 46 -8.37 -12.91 -11.56
C MET A 46 -8.67 -11.48 -11.97
N VAL A 47 -9.75 -11.31 -12.73
CA VAL A 47 -10.26 -10.02 -13.19
C VAL A 47 -11.62 -9.80 -12.56
N THR A 48 -11.69 -8.89 -11.58
CA THR A 48 -12.91 -8.60 -10.84
C THR A 48 -13.50 -7.27 -11.25
N PHE A 49 -14.71 -7.29 -11.79
CA PHE A 49 -15.53 -6.12 -12.09
C PHE A 49 -16.50 -5.86 -10.94
N ILE A 50 -16.46 -4.64 -10.40
CA ILE A 50 -17.51 -4.15 -9.52
C ILE A 50 -18.37 -3.19 -10.32
N LEU A 51 -19.63 -3.56 -10.50
CA LEU A 51 -20.63 -2.78 -11.24
C LEU A 51 -21.05 -1.54 -10.46
N LYS A 52 -21.45 -0.48 -11.18
CA LYS A 52 -22.02 0.73 -10.56
C LYS A 52 -23.24 0.38 -9.71
N LYS A 53 -23.45 1.12 -8.62
CA LYS A 53 -24.59 0.87 -7.69
C LYS A 53 -25.95 0.86 -8.40
N ASN A 54 -26.10 1.69 -9.45
CA ASN A 54 -27.31 1.83 -10.24
C ASN A 54 -27.07 1.45 -11.71
N CYS A 55 -26.22 0.46 -12.01
CA CYS A 55 -25.89 0.06 -13.38
C CYS A 55 -27.08 -0.35 -14.25
N GLY A 56 -28.26 -0.65 -13.68
CA GLY A 56 -29.45 -1.07 -14.44
C GLY A 56 -29.32 -2.43 -15.14
N GLN A 57 -28.11 -3.02 -15.15
CA GLN A 57 -27.81 -4.31 -15.74
C GLN A 57 -28.11 -5.43 -14.75
N SER A 58 -28.92 -6.41 -15.17
CA SER A 58 -29.11 -7.64 -14.40
C SER A 58 -27.90 -8.57 -14.53
N GLY A 59 -27.71 -9.48 -13.57
CA GLY A 59 -26.64 -10.49 -13.63
C GLY A 59 -26.67 -11.30 -14.92
N ASP A 60 -27.86 -11.69 -15.39
CA ASP A 60 -28.04 -12.42 -16.65
C ASP A 60 -27.63 -11.60 -17.87
N ALA A 61 -27.90 -10.28 -17.86
CA ALA A 61 -27.49 -9.39 -18.94
C ALA A 61 -25.96 -9.30 -19.01
N VAL A 62 -25.30 -9.09 -17.87
CA VAL A 62 -23.83 -9.05 -17.79
C VAL A 62 -23.23 -10.39 -18.22
N ALA A 63 -23.80 -11.53 -17.78
CA ALA A 63 -23.35 -12.85 -18.18
C ALA A 63 -23.45 -13.07 -19.69
N ARG A 64 -24.57 -12.72 -20.32
CA ARG A 64 -24.74 -12.83 -21.78
C ARG A 64 -23.78 -11.92 -22.55
N MET A 65 -23.62 -10.68 -22.11
CA MET A 65 -22.79 -9.69 -22.79
C MET A 65 -21.30 -10.00 -22.68
N SER A 66 -20.86 -10.50 -21.52
CA SER A 66 -19.46 -10.85 -21.27
C SER A 66 -19.05 -12.20 -21.87
N GLN A 67 -19.99 -13.13 -22.10
CA GLN A 67 -19.70 -14.52 -22.48
C GLN A 67 -18.73 -14.67 -23.66
N LYS A 68 -18.84 -13.82 -24.68
CA LYS A 68 -17.94 -13.89 -25.83
C LYS A 68 -16.50 -13.56 -25.42
N VAL A 69 -16.31 -12.46 -24.69
CA VAL A 69 -14.98 -12.04 -24.24
C VAL A 69 -14.42 -13.01 -23.22
N THR A 70 -15.21 -13.50 -22.26
CA THR A 70 -14.71 -14.46 -21.26
C THR A 70 -14.31 -15.80 -21.88
N ARG A 71 -14.90 -16.20 -23.01
CA ARG A 71 -14.47 -17.38 -23.79
C ARG A 71 -13.21 -17.12 -24.61
N ASP A 72 -13.13 -15.96 -25.26
CA ASP A 72 -11.97 -15.57 -26.07
C ASP A 72 -10.70 -15.43 -25.22
N TYR A 73 -10.85 -15.14 -23.92
CA TYR A 73 -9.75 -15.00 -22.95
C TYR A 73 -9.90 -15.99 -21.78
N SER A 74 -9.99 -17.28 -22.09
CA SER A 74 -10.21 -18.36 -21.11
C SER A 74 -9.07 -18.54 -20.08
N GLU A 75 -7.91 -17.93 -20.34
CA GLU A 75 -6.77 -17.87 -19.43
C GLU A 75 -6.95 -16.87 -18.27
N PHE A 76 -8.08 -16.15 -18.22
CA PHE A 76 -8.44 -15.24 -17.14
C PHE A 76 -9.74 -15.69 -16.47
N ALA A 77 -9.82 -15.54 -15.14
CA ALA A 77 -11.05 -15.74 -14.40
C ALA A 77 -11.77 -14.40 -14.22
N PHE A 78 -12.89 -14.23 -14.91
CA PHE A 78 -13.71 -13.02 -14.83
C PHE A 78 -14.82 -13.17 -13.79
N HIS A 79 -14.90 -12.20 -12.88
CA HIS A 79 -15.94 -12.14 -11.86
C HIS A 79 -16.63 -10.78 -11.88
N PHE A 80 -17.95 -10.77 -11.74
CA PHE A 80 -18.78 -9.56 -11.79
C PHE A 80 -19.63 -9.46 -10.53
N PHE A 81 -19.50 -8.35 -9.79
CA PHE A 81 -20.27 -8.13 -8.56
C PHE A 81 -21.05 -6.83 -8.64
N ASN A 82 -22.29 -6.86 -8.15
CA ASN A 82 -22.99 -5.64 -7.80
C ASN A 82 -22.24 -4.93 -6.65
N ALA A 83 -22.09 -3.60 -6.72
CA ALA A 83 -21.41 -2.82 -5.67
C ALA A 83 -21.98 -3.03 -4.25
N THR A 84 -23.28 -3.30 -4.13
CA THR A 84 -23.94 -3.56 -2.84
C THR A 84 -23.49 -4.90 -2.26
N VAL A 85 -23.52 -5.96 -3.07
CA VAL A 85 -23.04 -7.30 -2.68
C VAL A 85 -21.56 -7.24 -2.33
N ALA A 86 -20.72 -6.67 -3.19
CA ALA A 86 -19.30 -6.53 -2.90
C ALA A 86 -19.02 -5.72 -1.61
N SER A 87 -19.83 -4.69 -1.32
CA SER A 87 -19.73 -3.95 -0.05
C SER A 87 -20.06 -4.82 1.16
N GLN A 88 -21.14 -5.59 1.06
CA GLN A 88 -21.56 -6.48 2.13
C GLN A 88 -20.48 -7.53 2.39
N GLU A 89 -20.04 -8.23 1.35
CA GLU A 89 -19.07 -9.32 1.47
C GLU A 89 -17.70 -8.86 1.98
N PHE A 90 -17.27 -7.67 1.55
CA PHE A 90 -16.06 -7.04 2.09
C PHE A 90 -16.20 -6.72 3.58
N ASN A 91 -17.31 -6.10 4.01
CA ASN A 91 -17.57 -5.75 5.42
C ASN A 91 -17.70 -6.99 6.32
N GLU A 92 -18.32 -8.03 5.79
CA GLU A 92 -18.49 -9.33 6.41
C GLU A 92 -17.14 -9.99 6.67
N GLY A 93 -16.16 -9.78 5.79
CA GLY A 93 -14.78 -10.22 5.99
C GLY A 93 -14.35 -11.28 5.00
N ARG A 94 -15.00 -11.39 3.83
CA ARG A 94 -14.69 -12.41 2.83
C ARG A 94 -13.27 -12.28 2.29
N PRO A 95 -12.41 -13.32 2.46
CA PRO A 95 -11.00 -13.31 2.04
C PRO A 95 -10.74 -12.90 0.59
N TYR A 96 -11.65 -13.26 -0.31
CA TYR A 96 -11.52 -12.98 -1.73
C TYR A 96 -11.28 -11.48 -1.98
N PHE A 97 -12.12 -10.61 -1.41
CA PHE A 97 -12.02 -9.17 -1.65
C PHE A 97 -10.74 -8.57 -1.06
N TYR A 98 -10.29 -9.05 0.10
CA TYR A 98 -9.03 -8.58 0.68
C TYR A 98 -7.80 -9.00 -0.12
N ARG A 99 -7.85 -10.18 -0.75
CA ARG A 99 -6.76 -10.65 -1.60
C ARG A 99 -6.78 -10.00 -2.98
N HIS A 100 -7.95 -9.86 -3.59
CA HIS A 100 -8.08 -9.58 -5.01
C HIS A 100 -8.63 -8.19 -5.34
N CYS A 101 -9.22 -7.47 -4.37
CA CYS A 101 -9.95 -6.22 -4.61
C CYS A 101 -9.49 -5.08 -3.68
N THR A 102 -8.18 -4.77 -3.61
CA THR A 102 -7.70 -3.58 -2.91
C THR A 102 -7.07 -2.57 -3.87
N SER A 103 -6.56 -1.44 -3.37
CA SER A 103 -5.91 -0.42 -4.19
C SER A 103 -4.66 -0.93 -4.92
N LEU A 104 -4.05 -2.03 -4.49
CA LEU A 104 -2.89 -2.62 -5.14
C LEU A 104 -3.25 -3.35 -6.45
N GLU A 105 -4.47 -3.89 -6.54
CA GLU A 105 -4.96 -4.60 -7.73
C GLU A 105 -5.85 -3.72 -8.62
N LEU A 106 -6.17 -2.50 -8.19
CA LEU A 106 -7.08 -1.61 -8.91
C LEU A 106 -6.42 -1.17 -10.22
N VAL A 107 -7.06 -1.47 -11.35
CA VAL A 107 -6.58 -1.08 -12.70
C VAL A 107 -7.49 -0.08 -13.40
N TYR A 108 -8.72 0.06 -12.92
CA TYR A 108 -9.70 1.02 -13.42
C TYR A 108 -10.61 1.47 -12.28
N HIS A 109 -10.93 2.76 -12.25
CA HIS A 109 -11.91 3.32 -11.34
C HIS A 109 -12.59 4.53 -11.98
N GLU A 110 -13.92 4.52 -11.95
CA GLU A 110 -14.75 5.65 -12.37
C GLU A 110 -15.07 6.56 -11.16
N PRO A 111 -14.74 7.86 -11.24
CA PRO A 111 -15.00 8.81 -10.16
C PRO A 111 -16.43 8.76 -9.63
N GLY A 112 -16.58 8.88 -8.31
CA GLY A 112 -17.88 8.83 -7.62
C GLY A 112 -18.40 7.43 -7.29
N ASN A 113 -17.75 6.37 -7.78
CA ASN A 113 -18.05 5.00 -7.37
C ASN A 113 -17.31 4.59 -6.09
N LYS A 114 -17.79 3.55 -5.41
CA LYS A 114 -17.12 3.03 -4.21
C LYS A 114 -15.84 2.28 -4.58
N VAL A 115 -14.83 2.43 -3.74
CA VAL A 115 -13.65 1.58 -3.76
C VAL A 115 -13.48 0.90 -2.42
N TYR A 116 -13.10 -0.37 -2.45
CA TYR A 116 -12.94 -1.21 -1.28
C TYR A 116 -11.52 -1.04 -0.73
N TYR A 117 -11.35 -0.02 0.12
CA TYR A 117 -10.10 0.24 0.82
C TYR A 117 -10.32 0.11 2.35
N PRO A 118 -9.56 -0.75 3.03
CA PRO A 118 -9.58 -0.81 4.49
C PRO A 118 -8.90 0.43 5.07
N ALA A 119 -9.64 1.24 5.85
CA ALA A 119 -9.09 2.42 6.52
C ALA A 119 -7.92 2.04 7.45
N PHE A 120 -8.04 0.88 8.08
CA PHE A 120 -6.99 0.19 8.80
C PHE A 120 -7.13 -1.31 8.54
N PHE A 121 -6.12 -1.92 7.92
CA PHE A 121 -6.20 -3.33 7.56
C PHE A 121 -5.74 -4.21 8.73
N ASN A 122 -6.68 -4.61 9.58
CA ASN A 122 -6.42 -5.62 10.61
C ASN A 122 -6.51 -7.03 10.02
N ALA A 123 -5.40 -7.56 9.51
CA ALA A 123 -5.35 -8.90 8.93
C ALA A 123 -5.82 -9.99 9.89
N LYS A 124 -5.54 -9.88 11.20
CA LYS A 124 -5.98 -10.88 12.19
C LYS A 124 -7.49 -10.93 12.30
N LYS A 125 -8.16 -9.77 12.35
CA LYS A 125 -9.62 -9.65 12.40
C LYS A 125 -10.26 -10.21 11.13
N VAL A 126 -9.70 -9.87 9.95
CA VAL A 126 -10.19 -10.35 8.66
C VAL A 126 -10.04 -11.87 8.54
N ILE A 127 -8.87 -12.41 8.88
CA ILE A 127 -8.63 -13.87 8.86
C ILE A 127 -9.55 -14.58 9.86
N ARG A 128 -9.77 -14.03 11.06
CA ARG A 128 -10.69 -14.63 12.03
C ARG A 128 -12.11 -14.69 11.48
N LYS A 129 -12.62 -13.58 10.93
CA LYS A 129 -13.94 -13.53 10.27
C LYS A 129 -14.04 -14.51 9.13
N ALA A 130 -13.00 -14.61 8.30
CA ALA A 130 -12.94 -15.60 7.22
C ALA A 130 -13.17 -17.03 7.71
N PHE A 131 -12.54 -17.41 8.83
CA PHE A 131 -12.75 -18.70 9.45
C PHE A 131 -14.14 -18.87 10.08
N GLU A 132 -14.75 -17.79 10.57
CA GLU A 132 -16.15 -17.78 11.01
C GLU A 132 -17.10 -18.09 9.83
N TYR A 133 -16.78 -17.64 8.61
CA TYR A 133 -17.56 -17.88 7.38
C TYR A 133 -17.36 -19.27 6.77
N THR A 134 -16.13 -19.79 6.72
CA THR A 134 -15.80 -21.01 5.95
C THR A 134 -16.31 -22.30 6.57
N GLY A 135 -16.86 -22.23 7.79
CA GLY A 135 -17.01 -23.39 8.67
C GLY A 135 -15.65 -23.78 9.24
N ASP A 136 -15.64 -24.18 10.52
CA ASP A 136 -14.40 -24.59 11.16
C ASP A 136 -13.91 -25.91 10.52
N LYS A 137 -12.63 -25.94 10.13
CA LYS A 137 -11.94 -27.17 9.72
C LYS A 137 -12.09 -28.29 10.78
N SER A 138 -12.34 -27.92 12.04
CA SER A 138 -12.70 -28.86 13.10
C SER A 138 -13.92 -29.71 12.75
N ILE A 139 -14.92 -29.16 12.05
CA ILE A 139 -16.14 -29.88 11.64
C ILE A 139 -15.78 -31.07 10.75
N ALA A 140 -14.87 -30.88 9.79
CA ALA A 140 -14.41 -31.98 8.94
C ALA A 140 -13.69 -33.08 9.74
N LYS A 141 -12.93 -32.70 10.78
CA LYS A 141 -12.29 -33.67 11.68
C LYS A 141 -13.31 -34.45 12.49
N ASP A 142 -14.34 -33.78 13.01
CA ASP A 142 -15.42 -34.40 13.78
C ASP A 142 -16.16 -35.44 12.94
N TYR A 143 -16.41 -35.15 11.66
CA TYR A 143 -16.99 -36.12 10.73
C TYR A 143 -16.08 -37.33 10.47
N VAL A 144 -14.76 -37.14 10.38
CA VAL A 144 -13.82 -38.28 10.28
C VAL A 144 -13.86 -39.13 11.55
N ILE A 145 -13.91 -38.50 12.74
CA ILE A 145 -14.02 -39.23 14.02
C ILE A 145 -15.34 -40.00 14.10
N LYS A 146 -16.46 -39.38 13.69
CA LYS A 146 -17.76 -40.07 13.62
C LYS A 146 -17.71 -41.26 12.66
N ALA A 147 -17.08 -41.10 11.50
CA ALA A 147 -16.90 -42.22 10.57
C ALA A 147 -16.15 -43.39 11.22
N ASP A 148 -15.08 -43.13 11.98
CA ASP A 148 -14.36 -44.18 12.73
C ASP A 148 -15.27 -44.90 13.74
N VAL A 149 -16.16 -44.18 14.43
CA VAL A 149 -17.14 -44.79 15.35
C VAL A 149 -18.08 -45.74 14.61
N TYR A 150 -18.65 -45.31 13.48
CA TYR A 150 -19.59 -46.11 12.71
C TYR A 150 -18.93 -47.30 11.99
N ILE A 151 -17.66 -47.18 11.59
CA ILE A 151 -16.86 -48.33 11.12
C ILE A 151 -16.79 -49.39 12.21
N ASN A 152 -16.52 -49.00 13.46
CA ASN A 152 -16.45 -49.94 14.59
C ASN A 152 -17.80 -50.52 15.01
N MET A 153 -18.91 -49.90 14.59
CA MET A 153 -20.27 -50.38 14.82
C MET A 153 -20.82 -51.22 13.66
N ASP A 154 -19.99 -51.53 12.66
CA ASP A 154 -20.37 -52.20 11.41
C ASP A 154 -21.46 -51.47 10.59
N ASP A 155 -21.70 -50.17 10.85
CA ASP A 155 -22.61 -49.33 10.08
C ASP A 155 -21.82 -48.54 9.02
N HIS A 156 -21.46 -49.27 7.97
CA HIS A 156 -20.60 -48.76 6.91
C HIS A 156 -21.26 -47.66 6.06
N LEU A 157 -22.60 -47.66 5.99
CA LEU A 157 -23.35 -46.62 5.28
C LEU A 157 -23.28 -45.28 6.02
N ALA A 158 -23.49 -45.29 7.34
CA ALA A 158 -23.33 -44.10 8.16
C ALA A 158 -21.88 -43.59 8.13
N ALA A 159 -20.90 -44.49 8.20
CA ALA A 159 -19.49 -44.14 8.07
C ALA A 159 -19.18 -43.44 6.74
N ALA A 160 -19.63 -44.01 5.62
CA ALA A 160 -19.46 -43.41 4.29
C ALA A 160 -20.11 -42.03 4.19
N ASN A 161 -21.31 -41.85 4.75
CA ASN A 161 -22.00 -40.56 4.76
C ASN A 161 -21.26 -39.49 5.57
N HIS A 162 -20.65 -39.87 6.69
CA HIS A 162 -19.80 -38.98 7.47
C HIS A 162 -18.49 -38.63 6.74
N LEU A 163 -17.86 -39.59 6.04
CA LEU A 163 -16.70 -39.30 5.18
C LEU A 163 -17.06 -38.38 4.00
N HIS A 164 -18.24 -38.55 3.42
CA HIS A 164 -18.78 -37.65 2.39
C HIS A 164 -18.87 -36.22 2.94
N SER A 165 -19.47 -36.07 4.11
CA SER A 165 -19.61 -34.78 4.79
C SER A 165 -18.24 -34.16 5.07
N ALA A 166 -17.29 -34.93 5.62
CA ALA A 166 -15.93 -34.45 5.87
C ALA A 166 -15.26 -33.92 4.61
N LEU A 167 -15.32 -34.67 3.51
CA LEU A 167 -14.73 -34.28 2.23
C LEU A 167 -15.38 -33.02 1.66
N TRP A 168 -16.71 -32.94 1.72
CA TRP A 168 -17.45 -31.74 1.30
C TRP A 168 -17.02 -30.50 2.07
N TYR A 169 -16.94 -30.58 3.42
CA TYR A 169 -16.51 -29.45 4.25
C TYR A 169 -15.08 -28.99 3.93
N LEU A 170 -14.16 -29.92 3.64
CA LEU A 170 -12.78 -29.55 3.27
C LEU A 170 -12.73 -28.79 1.94
N TYR A 171 -13.44 -29.26 0.92
CA TYR A 171 -13.51 -28.53 -0.35
C TYR A 171 -14.24 -27.19 -0.23
N SER A 172 -15.28 -27.11 0.60
CA SER A 172 -15.96 -25.85 0.94
C SER A 172 -15.01 -24.87 1.62
N CYS A 173 -14.21 -25.30 2.60
CA CYS A 173 -13.22 -24.43 3.25
C CYS A 173 -12.23 -23.83 2.25
N VAL A 174 -11.72 -24.63 1.31
CA VAL A 174 -10.80 -24.15 0.27
C VAL A 174 -11.49 -23.14 -0.65
N CYS A 175 -12.71 -23.45 -1.11
CA CYS A 175 -13.45 -22.57 -2.00
C CYS A 175 -13.80 -21.23 -1.33
N GLU A 176 -14.38 -21.24 -0.13
CA GLU A 176 -14.77 -20.02 0.59
C GLU A 176 -13.57 -19.10 0.92
N MET A 177 -12.37 -19.69 1.06
CA MET A 177 -11.15 -18.93 1.24
C MET A 177 -10.60 -18.31 -0.04
N THR A 178 -10.89 -18.86 -1.22
CA THR A 178 -10.19 -18.55 -2.47
C THR A 178 -11.06 -18.02 -3.60
N LEU A 179 -12.33 -18.40 -3.63
CA LEU A 179 -13.31 -18.01 -4.63
C LEU A 179 -14.22 -16.91 -4.09
N PRO A 180 -14.82 -16.12 -4.98
CA PRO A 180 -15.69 -15.03 -4.56
C PRO A 180 -17.13 -15.45 -4.27
N GLU A 181 -17.56 -16.60 -4.78
CA GLU A 181 -18.92 -17.11 -4.68
C GLU A 181 -19.12 -17.89 -3.36
N GLY A 182 -19.98 -17.37 -2.48
CA GLY A 182 -20.39 -18.02 -1.24
C GLY A 182 -21.54 -19.02 -1.41
N GLU A 183 -21.52 -20.05 -0.56
CA GLU A 183 -22.33 -21.28 -0.55
C GLU A 183 -21.90 -22.33 -1.59
N GLY A 184 -21.20 -23.36 -1.08
CA GLY A 184 -20.87 -24.56 -1.83
C GLY A 184 -22.10 -25.21 -2.43
N SER A 185 -21.93 -25.80 -3.62
CA SER A 185 -22.98 -26.65 -4.16
C SER A 185 -23.25 -27.79 -3.19
N LYS A 186 -24.52 -28.14 -2.94
CA LYS A 186 -24.88 -29.36 -2.20
C LYS A 186 -24.35 -30.64 -2.87
N SER A 187 -23.90 -30.55 -4.12
CA SER A 187 -23.24 -31.63 -4.85
C SER A 187 -21.75 -31.66 -4.56
N LEU A 188 -21.26 -32.77 -4.01
CA LEU A 188 -19.83 -33.01 -3.82
C LEU A 188 -19.06 -32.94 -5.15
N MET A 189 -19.63 -33.41 -6.27
CA MET A 189 -19.01 -33.34 -7.60
C MET A 189 -18.75 -31.90 -8.04
N LYS A 190 -19.75 -31.02 -7.90
CA LYS A 190 -19.58 -29.61 -8.22
C LYS A 190 -18.55 -28.95 -7.29
N GLN A 191 -18.58 -29.30 -6.00
CA GLN A 191 -17.65 -28.74 -5.03
C GLN A 191 -16.21 -29.20 -5.24
N TYR A 192 -16.02 -30.47 -5.63
CA TYR A 192 -14.74 -31.03 -6.07
C TYR A 192 -14.17 -30.24 -7.26
N GLY A 193 -14.97 -30.06 -8.32
CA GLY A 193 -14.53 -29.35 -9.52
C GLY A 193 -14.09 -27.91 -9.23
N ARG A 194 -14.82 -27.19 -8.36
CA ARG A 194 -14.46 -25.85 -7.92
C ARG A 194 -13.15 -25.84 -7.12
N ALA A 195 -13.04 -26.70 -6.11
CA ALA A 195 -11.86 -26.76 -5.25
C ALA A 195 -10.59 -27.15 -6.03
N VAL A 196 -10.67 -28.13 -6.91
CA VAL A 196 -9.57 -28.54 -7.78
C VAL A 196 -9.20 -27.45 -8.79
N GLY A 197 -10.18 -26.71 -9.31
CA GLY A 197 -9.93 -25.61 -10.25
C GLY A 197 -9.08 -24.49 -9.65
N VAL A 198 -9.20 -24.23 -8.35
CA VAL A 198 -8.39 -23.22 -7.63
C VAL A 198 -7.19 -23.79 -6.88
N ALA A 199 -7.19 -25.09 -6.61
CA ALA A 199 -6.12 -25.78 -5.94
C ALA A 199 -5.85 -27.15 -6.61
N PRO A 200 -5.10 -27.15 -7.73
CA PRO A 200 -4.80 -28.38 -8.48
C PRO A 200 -4.09 -29.47 -7.65
N SER A 201 -3.39 -29.09 -6.57
CA SER A 201 -2.77 -30.06 -5.65
C SER A 201 -3.77 -31.00 -4.98
N LEU A 202 -5.05 -30.61 -4.89
CA LEU A 202 -6.11 -31.49 -4.39
C LEU A 202 -6.44 -32.61 -5.37
N LYS A 203 -6.33 -32.37 -6.68
CA LYS A 203 -6.53 -33.40 -7.72
C LYS A 203 -5.45 -34.47 -7.62
N ALA A 204 -4.21 -34.07 -7.33
CA ALA A 204 -3.09 -35.01 -7.14
C ALA A 204 -3.33 -35.98 -5.96
N ILE A 205 -4.22 -35.64 -5.03
CA ILE A 205 -4.57 -36.51 -3.90
C ILE A 205 -5.78 -37.39 -4.25
N LEU A 206 -6.84 -36.84 -4.83
CA LEU A 206 -8.04 -37.56 -5.25
C LEU A 206 -8.41 -37.15 -6.67
N ASP A 207 -8.12 -38.02 -7.64
CA ASP A 207 -8.43 -37.77 -9.05
C ASP A 207 -9.64 -38.58 -9.49
N ILE A 208 -10.79 -37.94 -9.72
CA ILE A 208 -12.01 -38.65 -10.16
C ILE A 208 -11.87 -39.29 -11.56
N GLN A 209 -10.82 -38.95 -12.30
CA GLN A 209 -10.50 -39.61 -13.57
C GLN A 209 -9.74 -40.92 -13.37
N ASN A 210 -9.12 -41.10 -12.19
CA ASN A 210 -8.48 -42.35 -11.82
C ASN A 210 -9.56 -43.35 -11.34
N PRO A 211 -9.60 -44.59 -11.85
CA PRO A 211 -10.65 -45.56 -11.52
C PRO A 211 -10.77 -45.87 -10.02
N GLU A 212 -9.64 -45.95 -9.31
CA GLU A 212 -9.59 -46.25 -7.88
C GLU A 212 -10.14 -45.11 -7.02
N ASP A 213 -9.81 -43.88 -7.37
CA ASP A 213 -10.31 -42.70 -6.67
C ASP A 213 -11.78 -42.41 -7.04
N ASN A 214 -12.18 -42.73 -8.27
CA ASN A 214 -13.57 -42.63 -8.70
C ASN A 214 -14.48 -43.64 -7.97
N GLU A 215 -13.98 -44.83 -7.65
CA GLU A 215 -14.67 -45.81 -6.81
C GLU A 215 -14.98 -45.21 -5.43
N ILE A 216 -13.99 -44.59 -4.79
CA ILE A 216 -14.16 -43.85 -3.52
C ILE A 216 -15.21 -42.75 -3.68
N PHE A 217 -15.06 -41.91 -4.71
CA PHE A 217 -15.92 -40.76 -4.93
C PHE A 217 -17.39 -41.17 -5.14
N THR A 218 -17.61 -42.18 -5.98
CA THR A 218 -18.94 -42.72 -6.28
C THR A 218 -19.59 -43.33 -5.04
N MET A 219 -18.81 -44.08 -4.25
CA MET A 219 -19.28 -44.63 -2.97
C MET A 219 -19.77 -43.53 -2.03
N LEU A 220 -18.99 -42.46 -1.85
CA LEU A 220 -19.36 -41.34 -0.97
C LEU A 220 -20.63 -40.60 -1.44
N VAL A 221 -20.75 -40.32 -2.74
CA VAL A 221 -21.93 -39.65 -3.31
C VAL A 221 -23.18 -40.52 -3.21
N THR A 222 -23.02 -41.83 -3.43
CA THR A 222 -24.13 -42.79 -3.31
C THR A 222 -24.59 -42.91 -1.86
N ALA A 223 -23.66 -42.98 -0.90
CA ALA A 223 -23.98 -43.04 0.52
C ALA A 223 -24.77 -41.80 1.01
N ASP A 224 -24.39 -40.59 0.59
CA ASP A 224 -25.16 -39.37 0.90
C ASP A 224 -26.58 -39.43 0.31
N SER A 225 -26.71 -39.87 -0.95
CA SER A 225 -28.00 -40.03 -1.62
C SER A 225 -28.90 -41.05 -0.93
N CYS A 226 -28.34 -42.19 -0.51
CA CYS A 226 -29.03 -43.23 0.25
C CYS A 226 -29.43 -42.76 1.65
N SER A 227 -28.62 -41.93 2.32
CA SER A 227 -28.98 -41.39 3.64
C SER A 227 -30.11 -40.36 3.61
N ARG A 228 -30.34 -39.71 2.46
CA ARG A 228 -31.37 -38.67 2.25
C ARG A 228 -32.66 -39.20 1.61
N GLY A 229 -32.68 -40.45 1.16
CA GLY A 229 -33.82 -41.06 0.46
C GLY A 229 -34.00 -42.53 0.83
N ASN A 230 -35.00 -43.20 0.24
CA ASN A 230 -35.26 -44.63 0.48
C ASN A 230 -34.52 -45.52 -0.53
N TYR A 231 -33.22 -45.30 -0.73
CA TYR A 231 -32.42 -46.08 -1.68
C TYR A 231 -31.53 -47.09 -0.93
N SER A 232 -31.48 -48.33 -1.43
CA SER A 232 -30.55 -49.35 -0.92
C SER A 232 -29.21 -49.26 -1.64
N MET A 233 -28.12 -49.43 -0.90
CA MET A 233 -26.75 -49.49 -1.42
C MET A 233 -26.18 -50.89 -1.19
N ALA A 234 -25.32 -51.35 -2.10
CA ALA A 234 -24.55 -52.57 -1.89
C ALA A 234 -23.63 -52.45 -0.66
N ALA A 235 -23.27 -53.59 -0.06
CA ALA A 235 -22.37 -53.62 1.10
C ALA A 235 -21.05 -52.90 0.78
N ILE A 236 -20.67 -51.95 1.63
CA ILE A 236 -19.46 -51.15 1.45
C ILE A 236 -18.30 -51.88 2.12
N PRO A 237 -17.21 -52.21 1.40
CA PRO A 237 -16.03 -52.85 1.99
C PRO A 237 -15.31 -51.90 2.95
N VAL A 238 -14.89 -52.41 4.11
CA VAL A 238 -14.10 -51.64 5.10
C VAL A 238 -12.79 -51.11 4.48
N SER A 239 -12.15 -51.89 3.61
CA SER A 239 -10.95 -51.47 2.89
C SER A 239 -11.17 -50.21 2.04
N LEU A 240 -12.36 -50.03 1.47
CA LEU A 240 -12.72 -48.85 0.68
C LEU A 240 -12.95 -47.63 1.59
N LEU A 241 -13.56 -47.83 2.76
CA LEU A 241 -13.71 -46.77 3.79
C LEU A 241 -12.35 -46.30 4.32
N GLU A 242 -11.42 -47.23 4.58
CA GLU A 242 -10.06 -46.90 5.03
C GLU A 242 -9.27 -46.13 3.97
N ARG A 243 -9.37 -46.52 2.70
CA ARG A 243 -8.78 -45.77 1.57
C ARG A 243 -9.36 -44.36 1.48
N ALA A 244 -10.69 -44.21 1.55
CA ALA A 244 -11.37 -42.92 1.54
C ALA A 244 -10.91 -42.03 2.70
N LYS A 245 -10.84 -42.59 3.91
CA LYS A 245 -10.36 -41.89 5.11
C LYS A 245 -8.92 -41.42 4.97
N SER A 246 -8.03 -42.26 4.43
CA SER A 246 -6.63 -41.89 4.17
C SER A 246 -6.53 -40.71 3.20
N LYS A 247 -7.28 -40.75 2.09
CA LYS A 247 -7.36 -39.66 1.09
C LYS A 247 -7.90 -38.36 1.72
N ILE A 248 -8.97 -38.44 2.51
CA ILE A 248 -9.55 -37.29 3.22
C ILE A 248 -8.55 -36.68 4.21
N ARG A 249 -7.77 -37.49 4.94
CA ARG A 249 -6.69 -36.99 5.82
C ARG A 249 -5.62 -36.23 5.04
N SER A 250 -5.21 -36.73 3.87
CA SER A 250 -4.26 -36.05 2.99
C SER A 250 -4.82 -34.74 2.44
N ILE A 251 -6.09 -34.72 2.01
CA ILE A 251 -6.79 -33.49 1.59
C ILE A 251 -6.86 -32.48 2.73
N ASN A 252 -7.17 -32.93 3.95
CA ASN A 252 -7.23 -32.08 5.14
C ASN A 252 -5.88 -31.41 5.44
N TRP A 253 -4.78 -32.14 5.26
CA TRP A 253 -3.43 -31.59 5.39
C TRP A 253 -3.16 -30.52 4.32
N GLU A 254 -3.42 -30.85 3.05
CA GLU A 254 -3.16 -29.96 1.92
C GLU A 254 -4.03 -28.70 1.93
N ALA A 255 -5.33 -28.83 2.23
CA ALA A 255 -6.23 -27.70 2.48
C ALA A 255 -5.68 -26.79 3.59
N GLY A 256 -5.11 -27.37 4.65
CA GLY A 256 -4.43 -26.61 5.70
C GLY A 256 -3.27 -25.76 5.21
N LYS A 257 -2.44 -26.28 4.30
CA LYS A 257 -1.35 -25.51 3.69
C LYS A 257 -1.88 -24.38 2.82
N ILE A 258 -2.87 -24.66 1.98
CA ILE A 258 -3.48 -23.66 1.07
C ILE A 258 -4.02 -22.49 1.89
N ILE A 259 -4.82 -22.77 2.92
CA ILE A 259 -5.42 -21.75 3.79
C ILE A 259 -4.35 -20.95 4.54
N LYS A 260 -3.31 -21.62 5.06
CA LYS A 260 -2.19 -20.96 5.76
C LYS A 260 -1.43 -20.02 4.82
N ASN A 261 -1.16 -20.45 3.60
CA ASN A 261 -0.49 -19.62 2.58
C ASN A 261 -1.36 -18.42 2.22
N TYR A 262 -2.64 -18.61 1.98
CA TYR A 262 -3.59 -17.53 1.72
C TYR A 262 -3.61 -16.50 2.85
N SER A 263 -3.65 -16.97 4.10
CA SER A 263 -3.60 -16.11 5.28
C SER A 263 -2.28 -15.34 5.38
N LYS A 264 -1.16 -15.94 5.00
CA LYS A 264 0.15 -15.26 4.94
C LYS A 264 0.14 -14.13 3.91
N THR A 265 -0.44 -14.38 2.73
CA THR A 265 -0.59 -13.36 1.68
C THR A 265 -1.45 -12.18 2.15
N ILE A 266 -2.61 -12.44 2.77
CA ILE A 266 -3.47 -11.39 3.34
C ILE A 266 -2.68 -10.55 4.37
N LYS A 267 -1.91 -11.19 5.26
CA LYS A 267 -1.10 -10.47 6.26
C LYS A 267 -0.04 -9.58 5.63
N ALA A 268 0.76 -10.12 4.72
CA ALA A 268 1.79 -9.35 4.01
C ALA A 268 1.19 -8.14 3.29
N LYS A 269 0.01 -8.33 2.67
CA LYS A 269 -0.72 -7.26 2.01
C LYS A 269 -1.25 -6.20 2.98
N ALA A 270 -1.73 -6.61 4.14
CA ALA A 270 -2.15 -5.67 5.18
C ALA A 270 -0.98 -4.83 5.70
N ASP A 271 0.18 -5.45 5.87
CA ASP A 271 1.40 -4.75 6.28
C ASP A 271 1.83 -3.71 5.22
N ASP A 272 1.77 -4.07 3.94
CA ASP A 272 2.06 -3.14 2.82
C ASP A 272 1.07 -1.96 2.78
N MET A 273 -0.23 -2.24 2.87
CA MET A 273 -1.26 -1.21 2.83
C MET A 273 -1.27 -0.28 4.05
N ASN A 274 -0.96 -0.81 5.24
CA ASN A 274 -0.88 -0.01 6.46
C ASN A 274 0.40 0.86 6.50
N ASN A 275 1.44 0.49 5.75
CA ASN A 275 2.74 1.17 5.73
C ASN A 275 3.06 1.75 4.34
N GLN A 276 2.07 2.34 3.66
CA GLN A 276 2.26 2.98 2.35
C GLN A 276 3.08 4.26 2.47
N LEU A 277 4.40 4.10 2.46
CA LEU A 277 5.37 5.19 2.42
C LEU A 277 6.57 4.82 1.55
N PHE A 278 7.09 5.81 0.84
CA PHE A 278 8.37 5.74 0.14
C PHE A 278 9.19 6.96 0.55
N LEU A 279 9.95 6.80 1.63
CA LEU A 279 10.71 7.85 2.31
C LEU A 279 12.08 7.32 2.72
N GLY A 280 13.01 8.22 3.06
CA GLY A 280 14.28 7.91 3.71
C GLY A 280 15.08 6.81 3.00
N LYS A 281 15.36 5.71 3.72
CA LYS A 281 16.14 4.58 3.21
C LYS A 281 15.51 3.90 1.98
N ALA A 282 14.18 3.91 1.83
CA ALA A 282 13.52 3.32 0.65
C ALA A 282 13.90 4.07 -0.63
N PHE A 283 14.02 5.39 -0.57
CA PHE A 283 14.55 6.22 -1.66
C PHE A 283 16.02 5.93 -1.97
N ALA A 284 16.79 5.48 -0.97
CA ALA A 284 18.19 5.13 -1.12
C ALA A 284 18.46 3.72 -1.71
N SER A 285 17.47 2.81 -1.75
CA SER A 285 17.70 1.41 -2.13
C SER A 285 16.66 0.80 -3.08
N GLY A 286 15.53 1.46 -3.30
CA GLY A 286 14.43 0.94 -4.12
C GLY A 286 13.97 1.92 -5.20
N ASN A 287 13.10 1.42 -6.08
CA ASN A 287 12.39 2.23 -7.06
C ASN A 287 10.99 2.55 -6.54
N LEU A 288 10.54 3.79 -6.76
CA LEU A 288 9.20 4.22 -6.35
C LEU A 288 8.14 3.48 -7.17
N GLN A 289 7.26 2.77 -6.46
CA GLN A 289 6.07 2.15 -7.02
C GLN A 289 4.85 2.95 -6.60
N PHE A 290 3.81 2.97 -7.43
CA PHE A 290 2.58 3.69 -7.12
C PHE A 290 1.38 2.93 -7.67
N ASN A 291 0.26 3.04 -6.96
CA ASN A 291 -1.00 2.44 -7.38
C ASN A 291 -1.80 3.36 -8.31
N TYR A 292 -2.91 2.85 -8.86
CA TYR A 292 -3.78 3.60 -9.77
C TYR A 292 -4.19 4.98 -9.23
N ILE A 293 -4.41 5.11 -7.93
CA ILE A 293 -4.91 6.35 -7.30
C ILE A 293 -3.83 7.40 -7.16
N MET A 294 -2.66 7.02 -6.66
CA MET A 294 -1.51 7.92 -6.61
C MET A 294 -1.23 8.50 -8.01
N ALA A 295 -1.39 7.67 -9.05
CA ALA A 295 -1.19 8.08 -10.41
C ALA A 295 -2.16 9.15 -10.91
N GLN A 296 -3.45 9.02 -10.57
CA GLN A 296 -4.48 10.00 -10.91
C GLN A 296 -4.21 11.32 -10.19
N VAL A 297 -3.94 11.25 -8.88
CA VAL A 297 -3.65 12.43 -8.07
C VAL A 297 -2.39 13.15 -8.56
N LEU A 298 -1.32 12.42 -8.87
CA LEU A 298 -0.08 12.99 -9.41
C LEU A 298 -0.28 13.62 -10.80
N ALA A 299 -1.14 13.07 -11.65
CA ALA A 299 -1.46 13.67 -12.94
C ALA A 299 -2.16 15.03 -12.77
N GLU A 300 -3.13 15.13 -11.86
CA GLU A 300 -3.80 16.39 -11.54
C GLU A 300 -2.84 17.41 -10.89
N ILE A 301 -2.02 16.99 -9.92
CA ILE A 301 -0.99 17.85 -9.30
C ILE A 301 -0.01 18.36 -10.36
N SER A 302 0.41 17.49 -11.29
CA SER A 302 1.30 17.87 -12.38
C SER A 302 0.66 18.91 -13.30
N GLY A 303 -0.64 18.77 -13.58
CA GLY A 303 -1.42 19.77 -14.34
C GLY A 303 -1.46 21.14 -13.65
N ILE A 304 -1.67 21.16 -12.33
CA ILE A 304 -1.63 22.39 -11.52
C ILE A 304 -0.24 23.04 -11.60
N ILE A 305 0.83 22.27 -11.39
CA ILE A 305 2.21 22.77 -11.45
C ILE A 305 2.51 23.34 -12.83
N ALA A 306 2.23 22.60 -13.90
CA ALA A 306 2.51 23.03 -15.27
C ALA A 306 1.66 24.24 -15.71
N GLY A 307 0.45 24.40 -15.16
CA GLY A 307 -0.41 25.57 -15.41
C GLY A 307 0.08 26.85 -14.71
N LEU A 308 0.75 26.73 -13.57
CA LEU A 308 1.21 27.87 -12.77
C LEU A 308 2.68 28.23 -13.02
N LEU A 309 3.48 27.28 -13.50
CA LEU A 309 4.92 27.43 -13.70
C LEU A 309 5.34 26.81 -15.05
N PRO A 310 6.14 27.52 -15.87
CA PRO A 310 6.73 26.95 -17.08
C PRO A 310 7.64 25.76 -16.75
N THR A 311 7.08 24.56 -16.83
CA THR A 311 7.67 23.32 -16.31
C THR A 311 8.19 22.47 -17.47
N ARG A 312 9.38 21.89 -17.30
CA ARG A 312 9.98 20.93 -18.25
C ARG A 312 9.72 19.50 -17.85
N ALA A 313 9.94 19.18 -16.58
CA ALA A 313 9.71 17.85 -16.05
C ALA A 313 9.33 17.92 -14.57
N ILE A 314 8.56 16.93 -14.13
CA ILE A 314 8.20 16.72 -12.73
C ILE A 314 8.51 15.27 -12.37
N TYR A 315 9.30 15.08 -11.33
CA TYR A 315 9.61 13.79 -10.75
C TYR A 315 8.97 13.69 -9.37
N CYS A 316 8.16 12.66 -9.13
CA CYS A 316 7.77 12.28 -7.78
C CYS A 316 8.84 11.35 -7.21
N PHE A 317 9.49 11.72 -6.10
CA PHE A 317 10.55 10.93 -5.50
C PHE A 317 10.20 10.35 -4.13
N GLY A 318 9.00 10.67 -3.63
CA GLY A 318 8.57 10.27 -2.31
C GLY A 318 7.09 10.40 -2.09
N TYR A 319 6.54 9.58 -1.19
CA TYR A 319 5.19 9.78 -0.69
C TYR A 319 5.00 9.18 0.70
N THR A 320 3.95 9.65 1.38
CA THR A 320 3.40 9.00 2.57
C THR A 320 1.88 9.18 2.62
N THR A 321 1.16 8.28 3.28
CA THR A 321 -0.26 8.46 3.55
C THR A 321 -0.47 9.49 4.65
N CYS A 322 -1.40 10.42 4.43
CA CYS A 322 -1.84 11.33 5.48
C CYS A 322 -2.64 10.57 6.54
N PRO A 323 -2.57 10.97 7.83
CA PRO A 323 -3.31 10.32 8.90
C PRO A 323 -4.82 10.26 8.59
N ILE A 324 -5.40 9.07 8.71
CA ILE A 324 -6.84 8.86 8.57
C ILE A 324 -7.51 9.20 9.90
N ASN A 325 -8.64 9.92 9.86
CA ASN A 325 -9.45 10.27 11.04
C ASN A 325 -9.80 9.01 11.87
N GLU A 326 -9.74 9.10 13.19
CA GLU A 326 -10.06 8.03 14.13
C GLU A 326 -11.48 7.44 13.91
N GLU A 327 -12.44 8.25 13.46
CA GLU A 327 -13.78 7.76 13.11
C GLU A 327 -13.76 6.81 11.91
N ALA A 328 -12.93 7.09 10.90
CA ALA A 328 -12.75 6.20 9.76
C ALA A 328 -12.04 4.89 10.17
N LYS A 329 -11.12 4.93 11.15
CA LYS A 329 -10.52 3.72 11.74
C LYS A 329 -11.55 2.83 12.43
N ARG A 330 -12.56 3.39 13.10
CA ARG A 330 -13.62 2.63 13.80
C ARG A 330 -14.54 1.87 12.85
N SER A 331 -14.86 2.45 11.69
CA SER A 331 -15.71 1.81 10.68
C SER A 331 -15.03 0.63 9.96
N GLY A 332 -13.70 0.53 10.05
CA GLY A 332 -12.88 -0.49 9.37
C GLY A 332 -12.70 -0.24 7.87
N PHE A 333 -13.64 0.45 7.22
CA PHE A 333 -13.68 0.65 5.77
C PHE A 333 -14.12 2.05 5.40
N THR A 334 -13.39 2.65 4.46
CA THR A 334 -13.64 4.00 3.96
C THR A 334 -14.09 3.93 2.51
N LYS A 335 -15.06 4.78 2.14
CA LYS A 335 -15.45 4.97 0.73
C LYS A 335 -14.40 5.78 -0.05
N ASP A 336 -13.55 6.49 0.69
CA ASP A 336 -12.54 7.40 0.18
C ASP A 336 -11.15 6.79 0.32
N PHE A 337 -10.32 7.02 -0.69
CA PHE A 337 -8.89 6.71 -0.60
C PHE A 337 -8.20 7.51 0.49
N PRO A 338 -7.08 7.01 1.03
CA PRO A 338 -6.27 7.80 1.96
C PRO A 338 -5.80 9.10 1.29
N GLY A 339 -5.62 10.13 2.12
CA GLY A 339 -4.85 11.30 1.71
C GLY A 339 -3.39 10.92 1.47
N TYR A 340 -2.72 11.66 0.60
CA TYR A 340 -1.31 11.43 0.29
C TYR A 340 -0.55 12.74 0.38
N HIS A 341 0.66 12.67 0.94
CA HIS A 341 1.66 13.72 0.85
C HIS A 341 2.74 13.29 -0.12
N PHE A 342 2.84 13.97 -1.26
CA PHE A 342 3.86 13.72 -2.29
C PHE A 342 5.06 14.64 -2.16
N TYR A 343 6.24 14.12 -2.49
CA TYR A 343 7.48 14.87 -2.61
C TYR A 343 7.88 14.93 -4.08
N VAL A 344 7.93 16.14 -4.64
CA VAL A 344 8.15 16.35 -6.08
C VAL A 344 9.33 17.27 -6.34
N LEU A 345 10.14 16.88 -7.33
CA LEU A 345 11.16 17.71 -7.94
C LEU A 345 10.63 18.25 -9.26
N VAL A 346 10.62 19.58 -9.40
CA VAL A 346 10.13 20.30 -10.56
C VAL A 346 11.29 20.98 -11.26
N HIS A 347 11.51 20.62 -12.52
CA HIS A 347 12.45 21.32 -13.38
C HIS A 347 11.73 22.44 -14.12
N SER A 348 12.00 23.68 -13.73
CA SER A 348 11.37 24.86 -14.33
C SER A 348 12.27 25.55 -15.36
N ARG A 349 11.65 26.28 -16.29
CA ARG A 349 12.36 27.16 -17.24
C ARG A 349 12.74 28.49 -16.58
N GLU A 350 11.95 28.93 -15.60
CA GLU A 350 12.07 30.21 -14.92
C GLU A 350 12.07 30.03 -13.41
N ASN A 351 12.49 31.07 -12.69
CA ASN A 351 12.39 31.12 -11.22
C ASN A 351 11.36 32.19 -10.91
N ARG A 352 10.38 31.85 -10.09
CA ARG A 352 9.43 32.79 -9.52
C ARG A 352 9.50 32.64 -8.02
N GLU A 353 9.79 33.73 -7.34
CA GLU A 353 9.68 33.79 -5.88
C GLU A 353 8.22 33.48 -5.48
N ASP A 354 8.05 32.86 -4.32
CA ASP A 354 6.76 32.50 -3.70
C ASP A 354 5.84 31.53 -4.47
N ILE A 355 6.23 31.07 -5.66
CA ILE A 355 5.39 30.16 -6.47
C ILE A 355 5.11 28.83 -5.75
N THR A 356 6.03 28.35 -4.92
CA THR A 356 5.87 27.11 -4.14
C THR A 356 4.65 27.18 -3.22
N ALA A 357 4.50 28.27 -2.47
CA ALA A 357 3.37 28.43 -1.55
C ALA A 357 2.04 28.51 -2.30
N LEU A 358 2.03 29.19 -3.45
CA LEU A 358 0.85 29.29 -4.31
C LEU A 358 0.44 27.93 -4.89
N ILE A 359 1.40 27.13 -5.39
CA ILE A 359 1.10 25.78 -5.89
C ILE A 359 0.59 24.89 -4.75
N GLN A 360 1.24 24.91 -3.58
CA GLN A 360 0.79 24.13 -2.42
C GLN A 360 -0.62 24.51 -1.98
N ALA A 361 -0.97 25.80 -2.02
CA ALA A 361 -2.33 26.27 -1.77
C ALA A 361 -3.32 25.76 -2.84
N ALA A 362 -2.99 25.90 -4.13
CA ALA A 362 -3.84 25.44 -5.22
C ALA A 362 -4.11 23.92 -5.16
N VAL A 363 -3.10 23.11 -4.81
CA VAL A 363 -3.26 21.67 -4.58
C VAL A 363 -4.18 21.40 -3.40
N ARG A 364 -3.95 22.07 -2.26
CA ARG A 364 -4.79 21.90 -1.07
C ARG A 364 -6.25 22.26 -1.37
N ASP A 365 -6.48 23.37 -2.07
CA ASP A 365 -7.83 23.84 -2.37
C ASP A 365 -8.53 22.92 -3.41
N ARG A 366 -7.80 22.43 -4.42
CA ARG A 366 -8.31 21.47 -5.40
C ARG A 366 -8.79 20.16 -4.76
N PHE A 367 -8.10 19.70 -3.73
CA PHE A 367 -8.36 18.41 -3.07
C PHE A 367 -8.99 18.56 -1.68
N GLU A 368 -9.52 19.74 -1.34
CA GLU A 368 -10.17 20.02 -0.04
C GLU A 368 -9.29 19.61 1.16
N GLY A 369 -7.97 19.79 1.04
CA GLY A 369 -6.98 19.45 2.06
C GLY A 369 -6.62 17.96 2.16
N LYS A 370 -7.25 17.08 1.37
CA LYS A 370 -7.00 15.63 1.39
C LYS A 370 -5.58 15.26 0.95
N HIS A 371 -5.04 15.96 -0.04
CA HIS A 371 -3.71 15.71 -0.58
C HIS A 371 -2.78 16.90 -0.33
N ARG A 372 -1.50 16.60 -0.09
CA ARG A 372 -0.44 17.59 0.19
C ARG A 372 0.76 17.35 -0.73
N VAL A 373 1.55 18.39 -0.94
CA VAL A 373 2.76 18.30 -1.76
C VAL A 373 3.90 19.12 -1.17
N THR A 374 5.11 18.58 -1.19
CA THR A 374 6.36 19.31 -0.96
C THR A 374 7.11 19.42 -2.28
N ILE A 375 7.41 20.64 -2.69
CA ILE A 375 7.88 20.96 -4.04
C ILE A 375 9.29 21.51 -3.97
N LEU A 376 10.21 20.88 -4.72
CA LEU A 376 11.57 21.33 -4.92
C LEU A 376 11.67 21.88 -6.34
N ILE A 377 11.87 23.19 -6.50
CA ILE A 377 11.94 23.82 -7.83
C ILE A 377 13.39 24.11 -8.18
N HIS A 378 13.86 23.58 -9.30
CA HIS A 378 15.23 23.78 -9.79
C HIS A 378 15.25 24.12 -11.28
N ARG A 379 16.07 25.11 -11.64
CA ARG A 379 16.37 25.38 -13.06
C ARG A 379 17.39 24.37 -13.58
N LEU A 380 17.12 23.77 -14.74
CA LEU A 380 18.03 22.79 -15.36
C LEU A 380 19.44 23.36 -15.60
N LYS A 381 19.55 24.66 -15.92
CA LYS A 381 20.85 25.34 -16.10
C LYS A 381 21.72 25.33 -14.85
N ASN A 382 21.11 25.28 -13.66
CA ASN A 382 21.82 25.31 -12.40
C ASN A 382 22.36 23.93 -12.04
N LEU A 383 21.77 22.84 -12.54
CA LEU A 383 22.16 21.46 -12.19
C LEU A 383 23.61 21.13 -12.56
N ARG A 384 24.10 21.62 -13.71
CA ARG A 384 25.47 21.32 -14.19
C ARG A 384 26.59 21.93 -13.34
N LYS A 385 26.27 22.83 -12.41
CA LYS A 385 27.24 23.54 -11.54
C LYS A 385 27.09 23.16 -10.07
N GLN A 386 26.40 22.07 -9.78
CA GLN A 386 26.12 21.65 -8.41
C GLN A 386 27.27 20.83 -7.82
N SER A 387 27.30 20.73 -6.49
CA SER A 387 28.24 19.86 -5.77
C SER A 387 27.98 18.38 -6.08
N HIS A 388 28.98 17.53 -5.80
CA HIS A 388 28.89 16.08 -6.01
C HIS A 388 27.70 15.45 -5.28
N ASN A 389 27.47 15.83 -4.01
CA ASN A 389 26.33 15.34 -3.21
C ASN A 389 24.98 15.79 -3.77
N GLN A 390 24.91 17.04 -4.24
CA GLN A 390 23.70 17.56 -4.84
C GLN A 390 23.36 16.82 -6.13
N MET A 391 24.38 16.49 -6.93
CA MET A 391 24.25 15.68 -8.14
C MET A 391 23.80 14.26 -7.82
N TYR A 392 24.36 13.64 -6.78
CA TYR A 392 23.91 12.35 -6.26
C TYR A 392 22.41 12.34 -5.89
N PHE A 393 21.91 13.39 -5.25
CA PHE A 393 20.48 13.52 -4.97
C PHE A 393 19.65 13.56 -6.24
N PHE A 394 20.00 14.41 -7.21
CA PHE A 394 19.27 14.53 -8.47
C PHE A 394 19.30 13.23 -9.28
N GLU A 395 20.44 12.54 -9.31
CA GLU A 395 20.60 11.21 -9.92
C GLU A 395 19.67 10.19 -9.27
N SER A 396 19.64 10.16 -7.93
CA SER A 396 18.74 9.30 -7.18
C SER A 396 17.26 9.58 -7.51
N VAL A 397 16.86 10.85 -7.60
CA VAL A 397 15.50 11.24 -8.00
C VAL A 397 15.17 10.80 -9.42
N VAL A 398 16.05 11.02 -10.38
CA VAL A 398 15.80 10.69 -11.80
C VAL A 398 15.76 9.17 -12.00
N ASN A 399 16.66 8.42 -11.36
CA ASN A 399 16.80 6.98 -11.57
C ASN A 399 15.79 6.15 -10.77
N ARG A 400 15.36 6.63 -9.59
CA ARG A 400 14.52 5.86 -8.66
C ARG A 400 13.16 6.47 -8.43
N GLY A 401 13.01 7.76 -8.70
CA GLY A 401 11.72 8.44 -8.69
C GLY A 401 10.91 8.13 -9.95
N LEU A 402 9.74 8.76 -10.01
CA LEU A 402 8.79 8.60 -11.10
C LEU A 402 8.67 9.90 -11.88
N LEU A 403 8.95 9.84 -13.19
CA LEU A 403 8.64 10.93 -14.11
C LEU A 403 7.11 11.00 -14.32
N VAL A 404 6.46 11.99 -13.70
CA VAL A 404 5.00 12.17 -13.75
C VAL A 404 4.56 13.17 -14.81
N TYR A 405 5.47 14.04 -15.25
CA TYR A 405 5.26 14.98 -16.34
C TYR A 405 6.56 15.21 -17.08
N ASN A 406 6.51 15.20 -18.40
CA ASN A 406 7.60 15.58 -19.29
C ASN A 406 7.03 16.40 -20.42
N ASP A 407 7.58 17.59 -20.64
CA ASP A 407 7.17 18.48 -21.71
C ASP A 407 7.49 17.84 -23.07
N PRO A 408 6.49 17.54 -23.92
CA PRO A 408 6.73 16.90 -25.21
C PRO A 408 7.58 17.74 -26.17
N GLN A 409 7.54 19.06 -26.03
CA GLN A 409 8.28 19.97 -26.91
C GLN A 409 9.75 20.11 -26.50
N LEU A 410 10.04 19.93 -25.20
CA LEU A 410 11.38 20.09 -24.64
C LEU A 410 11.65 19.02 -23.57
N PRO A 411 11.71 17.73 -23.96
CA PRO A 411 11.90 16.65 -23.01
C PRO A 411 13.25 16.76 -22.30
N VAL A 412 13.28 16.39 -21.02
CA VAL A 412 14.52 16.32 -20.25
C VAL A 412 15.25 15.02 -20.59
N ASN A 413 16.34 15.11 -21.36
CA ASN A 413 17.25 14.00 -21.66
C ASN A 413 18.42 13.91 -20.65
N PHE A 414 18.27 14.51 -19.48
CA PHE A 414 19.34 14.58 -18.49
C PHE A 414 19.26 13.39 -17.53
N ILE A 415 20.21 12.47 -17.68
CA ILE A 415 20.51 11.42 -16.71
C ILE A 415 21.87 11.80 -16.12
N PRO A 416 21.94 12.30 -14.88
CA PRO A 416 23.22 12.37 -14.20
C PRO A 416 23.72 10.94 -14.01
N GLU A 417 24.97 10.65 -14.35
CA GLU A 417 25.56 9.31 -14.18
C GLU A 417 26.80 9.38 -13.30
N GLY A 418 26.88 8.46 -12.34
CA GLY A 418 28.11 8.11 -11.65
C GLY A 418 28.46 8.99 -10.45
N SER A 419 27.52 9.76 -9.91
CA SER A 419 27.76 10.53 -8.69
C SER A 419 27.66 9.61 -7.48
N THR A 420 28.72 9.53 -6.70
CA THR A 420 28.70 8.92 -5.36
C THR A 420 28.49 9.98 -4.30
N LYS A 421 28.09 9.61 -3.09
CA LYS A 421 28.04 10.59 -2.00
C LYS A 421 29.45 10.82 -1.44
N ASP A 422 29.89 12.08 -1.45
CA ASP A 422 31.09 12.55 -0.76
C ASP A 422 30.81 12.66 0.74
N HIS A 423 31.29 11.66 1.48
CA HIS A 423 31.10 11.55 2.92
C HIS A 423 31.90 12.56 3.73
N ASP A 424 33.08 12.97 3.25
CA ASP A 424 33.91 13.96 3.93
C ASP A 424 33.28 15.34 3.83
N HIS A 425 32.77 15.70 2.65
CA HIS A 425 31.98 16.91 2.48
C HIS A 425 30.76 16.92 3.40
N SER A 426 29.98 15.84 3.44
CA SER A 426 28.80 15.76 4.31
C SER A 426 29.17 15.91 5.79
N LYS A 427 30.28 15.30 6.23
CA LYS A 427 30.78 15.43 7.61
C LYS A 427 31.14 16.88 7.92
N THR A 428 31.93 17.54 7.08
CA THR A 428 32.31 18.94 7.28
C THR A 428 31.10 19.87 7.27
N PHE A 429 30.17 19.66 6.31
CA PHE A 429 28.95 20.45 6.22
C PHE A 429 28.09 20.29 7.49
N TRP A 430 27.87 19.05 7.93
CA TRP A 430 27.16 18.73 9.17
C TRP A 430 27.78 19.43 10.39
N MET A 431 29.09 19.28 10.60
CA MET A 431 29.80 19.89 11.74
C MET A 431 29.62 21.40 11.76
N ASN A 432 29.73 22.06 10.60
CA ASN A 432 29.54 23.49 10.48
C ASN A 432 28.10 23.92 10.82
N ARG A 433 27.09 23.18 10.35
CA ARG A 433 25.68 23.50 10.64
C ARG A 433 25.33 23.30 12.11
N ILE A 434 25.79 22.22 12.73
CA ILE A 434 25.57 21.96 14.17
C ILE A 434 26.30 22.96 15.05
N MET A 435 27.51 23.38 14.68
CA MET A 435 28.23 24.44 15.39
C MET A 435 27.44 25.75 15.36
N ALA A 436 26.97 26.16 14.18
CA ALA A 436 26.14 27.37 14.03
C ALA A 436 24.84 27.29 14.83
N ALA A 437 24.13 26.15 14.77
CA ALA A 437 22.92 25.93 15.56
C ALA A 437 23.19 26.02 17.07
N THR A 438 24.30 25.45 17.54
CA THR A 438 24.68 25.49 18.97
C THR A 438 24.93 26.93 19.41
N GLN A 439 25.70 27.72 18.65
CA GLN A 439 25.96 29.13 18.98
C GLN A 439 24.67 29.98 19.02
N LEU A 440 23.74 29.73 18.10
CA LEU A 440 22.44 30.41 18.08
C LEU A 440 21.59 30.04 19.32
N MET A 441 21.61 28.77 19.74
CA MET A 441 20.94 28.30 20.96
C MET A 441 21.58 28.89 22.22
N ASP A 442 22.90 28.91 22.31
CA ASP A 442 23.63 29.51 23.44
C ASP A 442 23.25 30.99 23.58
N SER A 443 23.25 31.73 22.47
CA SER A 443 22.82 33.14 22.43
C SER A 443 21.34 33.32 22.84
N ALA A 444 20.46 32.40 22.42
CA ALA A 444 19.04 32.45 22.79
C ALA A 444 18.80 32.17 24.29
N THR A 445 19.73 31.49 24.96
CA THR A 445 19.66 31.17 26.38
C THR A 445 19.79 32.42 27.26
N GLU A 446 20.60 33.38 26.81
CA GLU A 446 20.84 34.65 27.53
C GLU A 446 19.63 35.59 27.50
N LEU A 447 18.66 35.36 26.62
CA LEU A 447 17.46 36.17 26.46
C LEU A 447 16.36 35.71 27.43
N THR A 448 16.03 36.57 28.40
CA THR A 448 15.20 36.21 29.57
C THR A 448 14.02 37.15 29.84
N THR A 449 13.90 38.25 29.10
CA THR A 449 12.85 39.26 29.30
C THR A 449 11.85 39.33 28.14
N ASN A 450 10.64 39.84 28.39
CA ASN A 450 9.56 39.89 27.38
C ASN A 450 9.89 40.72 26.15
N ASP A 451 10.62 41.83 26.31
CA ASP A 451 11.09 42.66 25.19
C ASP A 451 12.13 41.96 24.30
N GLN A 452 12.70 40.85 24.77
CA GLN A 452 13.67 40.02 24.04
C GLN A 452 13.01 38.79 23.39
N ALA A 453 11.72 38.54 23.62
CA ALA A 453 11.04 37.31 23.18
C ALA A 453 11.05 37.13 21.66
N LEU A 454 10.83 38.21 20.88
CA LEU A 454 10.90 38.14 19.41
C LEU A 454 12.31 37.82 18.90
N LEU A 455 13.33 38.41 19.52
CA LEU A 455 14.73 38.12 19.18
C LEU A 455 15.06 36.66 19.50
N LYS A 456 14.62 36.16 20.66
CA LYS A 456 14.76 34.75 21.05
C LYS A 456 14.12 33.83 20.02
N ASN A 457 12.87 34.08 19.62
CA ASN A 457 12.17 33.30 18.61
C ASN A 457 12.90 33.31 17.25
N THR A 458 13.50 34.44 16.87
CA THR A 458 14.28 34.55 15.63
C THR A 458 15.55 33.70 15.69
N LEU A 459 16.27 33.71 16.81
CA LEU A 459 17.44 32.85 17.00
C LEU A 459 17.07 31.36 16.97
N LEU A 460 15.94 31.00 17.59
CA LEU A 460 15.39 29.63 17.57
C LEU A 460 15.00 29.17 16.16
N HIS A 461 14.38 30.07 15.37
CA HIS A 461 14.09 29.82 13.96
C HIS A 461 15.36 29.48 13.18
N GLN A 462 16.38 30.33 13.29
CA GLN A 462 17.65 30.14 12.59
C GLN A 462 18.38 28.89 13.06
N ALA A 463 18.41 28.60 14.37
CA ALA A 463 19.01 27.39 14.89
C ALA A 463 18.34 26.14 14.30
N THR A 464 17.02 26.12 14.25
CA THR A 464 16.23 25.03 13.66
C THR A 464 16.48 24.89 12.16
N GLU A 465 16.58 26.00 11.44
CA GLU A 465 16.96 26.02 10.02
C GLU A 465 18.34 25.35 9.80
N GLN A 466 19.34 25.72 10.61
CA GLN A 466 20.68 25.13 10.52
C GLN A 466 20.66 23.62 10.78
N ILE A 467 19.94 23.17 11.82
CA ILE A 467 19.78 21.74 12.11
C ILE A 467 19.14 21.02 10.92
N ALA A 468 18.04 21.55 10.38
CA ALA A 468 17.33 20.95 9.25
C ALA A 468 18.22 20.85 8.01
N LEU A 469 18.96 21.92 7.66
CA LEU A 469 19.91 21.91 6.55
C LEU A 469 20.99 20.83 6.72
N GLY A 470 21.54 20.69 7.93
CA GLY A 470 22.53 19.66 8.24
C GLY A 470 21.98 18.25 8.03
N ILE A 471 20.76 17.97 8.52
CA ILE A 471 20.12 16.66 8.39
C ILE A 471 19.80 16.34 6.92
N ILE A 472 19.25 17.30 6.18
CA ILE A 472 18.89 17.11 4.77
C ILE A 472 20.12 16.77 3.93
N GLU A 473 21.23 17.48 4.10
CA GLU A 473 22.48 17.17 3.40
C GLU A 473 23.04 15.81 3.85
N LEU A 474 23.13 15.58 5.17
CA LEU A 474 23.73 14.38 5.73
C LEU A 474 23.03 13.09 5.27
N PHE A 475 21.72 13.12 5.08
CA PHE A 475 20.95 11.95 4.63
C PHE A 475 20.66 11.93 3.13
N LEU A 476 20.27 13.06 2.54
CA LEU A 476 19.84 13.09 1.13
C LEU A 476 20.94 13.55 0.17
N GLY A 477 21.99 14.21 0.67
CA GLY A 477 22.98 14.90 -0.16
C GLY A 477 22.43 16.20 -0.77
N TYR A 478 21.26 16.65 -0.31
CA TYR A 478 20.51 17.74 -0.92
C TYR A 478 20.70 19.07 -0.19
N HIS A 479 20.81 20.14 -0.98
CA HIS A 479 20.90 21.54 -0.61
C HIS A 479 19.64 22.25 -1.11
N PRO A 480 18.68 22.55 -0.22
CA PRO A 480 17.46 23.25 -0.56
C PRO A 480 17.73 24.65 -1.15
N ALA A 481 17.04 24.99 -2.23
CA ALA A 481 17.08 26.36 -2.79
C ALA A 481 16.18 27.34 -2.02
N THR A 482 15.17 26.83 -1.32
CA THR A 482 14.24 27.59 -0.48
C THR A 482 14.46 27.23 0.99
N HIS A 483 14.64 28.24 1.84
CA HIS A 483 14.84 28.06 3.28
C HIS A 483 13.56 28.26 4.11
N SER A 484 12.39 28.06 3.51
CA SER A 484 11.14 28.03 4.27
C SER A 484 11.21 26.88 5.29
N LEU A 485 11.09 27.20 6.58
CA LEU A 485 11.18 26.21 7.64
C LEU A 485 10.14 25.09 7.49
N ALA A 486 8.94 25.40 7.02
CA ALA A 486 7.92 24.38 6.72
C ALA A 486 8.38 23.38 5.64
N CYS A 487 9.05 23.87 4.60
CA CYS A 487 9.62 23.01 3.56
C CYS A 487 10.79 22.18 4.09
N LEU A 488 11.69 22.80 4.87
CA LEU A 488 12.85 22.12 5.45
C LEU A 488 12.43 21.02 6.43
N LEU A 489 11.50 21.30 7.33
CA LEU A 489 10.94 20.30 8.25
C LEU A 489 10.21 19.18 7.50
N SER A 490 9.53 19.48 6.39
CA SER A 490 8.93 18.44 5.56
C SER A 490 9.99 17.52 4.93
N LEU A 491 11.15 18.05 4.54
CA LEU A 491 12.28 17.25 4.03
C LEU A 491 13.02 16.50 5.14
N VAL A 492 13.10 17.05 6.35
CA VAL A 492 13.57 16.30 7.53
C VAL A 492 12.63 15.13 7.81
N ALA A 493 11.31 15.34 7.78
CA ALA A 493 10.34 14.25 7.93
C ALA A 493 10.49 13.20 6.82
N PHE A 494 10.88 13.60 5.62
CA PHE A 494 11.18 12.67 4.53
C PHE A 494 12.36 11.74 4.84
N THR A 495 13.34 12.13 5.65
CA THR A 495 14.48 11.26 5.97
C THR A 495 14.07 10.08 6.86
N GLN A 496 13.05 10.25 7.72
CA GLN A 496 12.61 9.28 8.74
C GLN A 496 13.67 8.95 9.81
N GLU A 497 14.72 9.75 9.92
CA GLU A 497 15.85 9.49 10.82
C GLU A 497 15.70 10.18 12.17
N ILE A 498 14.89 11.25 12.24
CA ILE A 498 14.67 12.04 13.44
C ILE A 498 13.18 12.40 13.59
N GLU A 499 12.70 12.42 14.82
CA GLU A 499 11.38 12.94 15.15
C GLU A 499 11.41 14.48 15.22
N ILE A 500 10.39 15.13 14.66
CA ILE A 500 10.29 16.59 14.65
C ILE A 500 9.44 17.00 15.86
N PRO A 501 9.99 17.71 16.86
CA PRO A 501 9.27 18.02 18.09
C PRO A 501 8.25 19.17 17.94
N PHE A 502 8.05 19.66 16.71
CA PHE A 502 7.16 20.77 16.40
C PHE A 502 5.83 20.23 15.88
N GLY A 503 4.92 19.95 16.81
CA GLY A 503 3.56 19.51 16.51
C GLY A 503 2.68 20.62 15.94
N ASN A 504 1.45 20.27 15.57
CA ASN A 504 0.39 21.21 15.17
C ASN A 504 -1.00 20.69 15.57
N THR A 505 -1.06 19.81 16.57
CA THR A 505 -2.26 19.09 16.98
C THR A 505 -3.02 19.80 18.09
N THR A 506 -2.31 20.41 19.04
CA THR A 506 -2.90 21.20 20.12
C THR A 506 -2.80 22.69 19.85
N GLU A 507 -3.71 23.50 20.39
CA GLU A 507 -3.68 24.97 20.24
C GLU A 507 -2.33 25.56 20.68
N GLN A 508 -1.76 25.01 21.76
CA GLN A 508 -0.43 25.38 22.25
C GLN A 508 0.65 25.07 21.21
N GLU A 509 0.65 23.88 20.61
CA GLU A 509 1.59 23.54 19.53
C GLU A 509 1.45 24.47 18.32
N GLN A 510 0.22 24.81 17.90
CA GLN A 510 0.02 25.73 16.78
C GLN A 510 0.55 27.13 17.10
N ARG A 511 0.38 27.59 18.34
CA ARG A 511 0.94 28.85 18.83
C ARG A 511 2.46 28.83 18.81
N LEU A 512 3.09 27.80 19.38
CA LEU A 512 4.55 27.64 19.40
C LEU A 512 5.13 27.52 17.98
N TYR A 513 4.46 26.79 17.09
CA TYR A 513 4.87 26.68 15.68
C TYR A 513 4.83 28.04 14.98
N LYS A 514 3.79 28.84 15.21
CA LYS A 514 3.73 30.23 14.69
C LYS A 514 4.89 31.08 15.21
N LEU A 515 5.25 30.95 16.49
CA LEU A 515 6.42 31.63 17.07
C LEU A 515 7.71 31.19 16.38
N LEU A 516 7.88 29.89 16.17
CA LEU A 516 9.06 29.35 15.48
C LEU A 516 9.15 29.83 14.03
N THR A 517 8.03 30.08 13.37
CA THR A 517 8.01 30.64 11.99
C THR A 517 8.22 32.15 11.94
N ALA A 518 8.42 32.84 13.08
CA ALA A 518 8.79 34.26 13.10
C ALA A 518 10.20 34.44 12.50
N HIS A 519 10.24 34.67 11.19
CA HIS A 519 11.46 34.91 10.44
C HIS A 519 12.08 36.27 10.81
N ILE A 520 13.36 36.49 10.49
CA ILE A 520 14.08 37.77 10.66
C ILE A 520 13.30 39.01 10.17
N GLY A 521 12.42 38.84 9.17
CA GLY A 521 11.55 39.91 8.68
C GLY A 521 10.59 40.44 9.74
N ALA A 522 10.18 39.63 10.71
CA ALA A 522 9.34 40.03 11.83
C ALA A 522 10.02 41.10 12.69
N LEU A 523 11.33 40.98 12.95
CA LEU A 523 12.10 41.99 13.70
C LEU A 523 12.08 43.37 13.03
N ARG A 524 11.86 43.44 11.72
CA ARG A 524 11.82 44.70 10.96
C ARG A 524 10.45 45.39 11.03
N HIS A 525 9.39 44.65 11.33
CA HIS A 525 8.02 45.10 11.04
C HIS A 525 7.02 44.88 12.19
N GLN A 526 7.35 44.09 13.21
CA GLN A 526 6.44 43.75 14.30
C GLN A 526 6.86 44.40 15.63
N ASP A 527 5.87 44.64 16.49
CA ASP A 527 6.11 45.15 17.85
C ASP A 527 6.74 44.04 18.73
N LEU A 528 7.89 44.37 19.32
CA LEU A 528 8.68 43.49 20.18
C LEU A 528 7.90 43.01 21.42
N LYS A 529 6.86 43.75 21.85
CA LYS A 529 6.09 43.45 23.07
C LYS A 529 4.92 42.47 22.86
N LEU A 530 4.68 42.02 21.63
CA LEU A 530 3.56 41.11 21.31
C LEU A 530 3.81 39.67 21.76
N TYR A 531 5.02 39.35 22.21
CA TYR A 531 5.47 37.99 22.49
C TYR A 531 5.75 37.79 23.98
N ASP A 532 5.30 36.65 24.51
CA ASP A 532 5.55 36.24 25.89
C ASP A 532 6.83 35.40 25.96
N ILE A 533 7.75 35.79 26.84
CA ILE A 533 9.00 35.03 27.04
C ILE A 533 8.75 33.62 27.55
N ALA A 534 7.64 33.39 28.27
CA ALA A 534 7.29 32.06 28.78
C ALA A 534 7.09 31.07 27.62
N ASP A 535 6.36 31.45 26.57
CA ASP A 535 6.21 30.61 25.37
C ASP A 535 7.54 30.40 24.65
N SER A 536 8.35 31.45 24.52
CA SER A 536 9.68 31.36 23.91
C SER A 536 10.60 30.40 24.65
N ASN A 537 10.46 30.30 25.99
CA ASN A 537 11.20 29.33 26.80
C ASN A 537 10.70 27.89 26.59
N VAL A 538 9.40 27.69 26.39
CA VAL A 538 8.85 26.37 26.01
C VAL A 538 9.37 25.96 24.63
N LEU A 539 9.33 26.88 23.66
CA LEU A 539 9.87 26.63 22.32
C LEU A 539 11.39 26.35 22.35
N PHE A 540 12.14 27.08 23.18
CA PHE A 540 13.56 26.84 23.39
C PHE A 540 13.83 25.38 23.82
N GLY A 541 13.05 24.86 24.78
CA GLY A 541 13.19 23.46 25.21
C GLY A 541 12.96 22.46 24.08
N GLN A 542 11.98 22.70 23.20
CA GLN A 542 11.73 21.86 22.02
C GLN A 542 12.88 21.93 21.00
N CYS A 543 13.40 23.13 20.71
CA CYS A 543 14.55 23.29 19.83
C CYS A 543 15.83 22.66 20.39
N GLN A 544 16.01 22.72 21.72
CA GLN A 544 17.14 22.09 22.39
C GLN A 544 17.06 20.56 22.29
N ALA A 545 15.89 19.98 22.55
CA ALA A 545 15.67 18.54 22.35
C ALA A 545 15.97 18.13 20.89
N PHE A 546 15.49 18.92 19.92
CA PHE A 546 15.78 18.68 18.50
C PHE A 546 17.28 18.69 18.18
N LEU A 547 18.02 19.66 18.73
CA LEU A 547 19.47 19.79 18.54
C LEU A 547 20.22 18.58 19.13
N GLU A 548 19.86 18.15 20.33
CA GLU A 548 20.52 17.03 21.00
C GLU A 548 20.26 15.70 20.28
N ASP A 549 19.03 15.47 19.83
CA ASP A 549 18.72 14.30 18.99
C ASP A 549 19.46 14.35 17.65
N ALA A 550 19.53 15.52 17.01
CA ALA A 550 20.27 15.72 15.78
C ALA A 550 21.77 15.39 15.99
N LYS A 551 22.41 15.91 17.04
CA LYS A 551 23.81 15.60 17.40
C LYS A 551 24.03 14.10 17.58
N ARG A 552 23.14 13.42 18.32
CA ARG A 552 23.21 11.98 18.58
C ARG A 552 23.12 11.16 17.29
N ILE A 553 22.17 11.47 16.42
CA ILE A 553 21.96 10.77 15.15
C ILE A 553 23.13 11.04 14.20
N GLY A 554 23.52 12.29 14.01
CA GLY A 554 24.61 12.65 13.11
C GLY A 554 25.95 12.04 13.53
N SER A 555 26.23 11.98 14.84
CA SER A 555 27.43 11.30 15.36
C SER A 555 27.43 9.81 15.05
N THR A 556 26.28 9.14 15.13
CA THR A 556 26.13 7.72 14.78
C THR A 556 26.42 7.49 13.30
N VAL A 557 25.86 8.33 12.43
CA VAL A 557 26.06 8.23 10.97
C VAL A 557 27.51 8.47 10.60
N ILE A 558 28.14 9.53 11.12
CA ILE A 558 29.54 9.85 10.83
C ILE A 558 30.46 8.69 11.25
N LYS A 559 30.27 8.10 12.44
CA LYS A 559 31.05 6.94 12.88
C LYS A 559 30.90 5.74 11.94
N HIS A 560 29.69 5.51 11.41
CA HIS A 560 29.43 4.43 10.47
C HIS A 560 30.10 4.67 9.10
N LEU A 561 30.13 5.92 8.63
CA LEU A 561 30.84 6.30 7.41
C LEU A 561 32.36 6.10 7.57
N GLU A 562 32.91 6.46 8.73
CA GLU A 562 34.33 6.27 9.05
C GLU A 562 34.72 4.78 9.10
N SER A 563 33.90 3.92 9.70
CA SER A 563 34.20 2.48 9.77
C SER A 563 34.10 1.77 8.41
N THR A 564 33.20 2.23 7.53
CA THR A 564 33.05 1.68 6.17
C THR A 564 34.23 2.07 5.27
N ASN A 565 34.74 3.30 5.39
CA ASN A 565 35.92 3.75 4.64
C ASN A 565 37.20 2.98 5.03
N ILE A 566 37.35 2.59 6.30
CA ILE A 566 38.50 1.79 6.76
C ILE A 566 38.50 0.37 6.16
N GLN A 567 37.33 -0.25 5.97
CA GLN A 567 37.23 -1.58 5.37
C GLN A 567 37.54 -1.59 3.87
N LEU A 568 37.16 -0.53 3.14
CA LEU A 568 37.43 -0.41 1.71
C LEU A 568 38.92 -0.13 1.43
N THR A 569 39.60 0.64 2.28
CA THR A 569 41.04 0.93 2.14
C THR A 569 41.94 -0.23 2.57
N GLN A 570 41.43 -1.23 3.28
CA GLN A 570 42.16 -2.46 3.62
C GLN A 570 42.02 -3.58 2.56
N LEU A 571 41.11 -3.40 1.59
CA LEU A 571 40.85 -4.36 0.50
C LEU A 571 41.38 -3.89 -0.87
N SER A 572 41.85 -2.64 -0.97
CA SER A 572 42.60 -2.05 -2.10
C SER A 572 44.09 -2.10 -1.84
#